data_AF-A0AAV1ZQC1-F1
#
_entry.id   AF-A0AAV1ZQC1-F1
#
_cell.length_a   1.000
_cell.length_b   1.000
_cell.length_c   1.000
_cell.angle_alpha   90.00
_cell.angle_beta   90.00
_cell.angle_gamma   90.00
#
_symmetry.space_group_name_H-M   'P 1'
#
loop_
_entity.id
_entity.type
_entity.pdbx_description
1 polymer ?
#
loop_
_entity_poly.entity_id
_entity_poly.type
_entity_poly.pdbx_seq_one_letter_code
_entity_poly.pdbx_strand_id
1 'polypeptide(L)' 'MSFCTPLKPGCAALPFFGVVAAILNDEGNEINVPGKGNLVIKRPWYGILRTIYGDHKRDEEAHFTKFPSYYYTGD' A
#
# COMPACT_ATOMS: atom_id res chain seq x y z
N MET A 1 13.24 -23.40 -13.72
CA MET A 1 13.01 -22.51 -14.88
C MET A 1 13.37 -21.09 -14.45
N SER A 2 14.48 -20.54 -14.94
CA SER A 2 15.18 -19.40 -14.30
C SER A 2 14.70 -17.99 -14.70
N PHE A 3 13.46 -17.86 -15.18
CA PHE A 3 12.88 -16.58 -15.63
C PHE A 3 11.50 -16.28 -15.03
N CYS A 4 11.05 -17.07 -14.05
CA CYS A 4 9.80 -16.81 -13.31
C CYS A 4 10.12 -16.44 -11.87
N THR A 5 9.44 -15.41 -11.35
CA THR A 5 9.51 -15.01 -9.94
C THR A 5 9.22 -16.24 -9.07
N PRO A 6 10.11 -16.63 -8.14
CA PRO A 6 9.87 -17.76 -7.27
C PRO A 6 8.61 -17.53 -6.43
N LEU A 7 7.68 -18.48 -6.47
CA LEU A 7 6.38 -18.38 -5.80
C LEU A 7 6.39 -19.13 -4.47
N LYS A 8 5.70 -18.57 -3.49
CA LYS A 8 5.41 -19.20 -2.19
C LYS A 8 3.90 -19.23 -1.99
N PRO A 9 3.28 -20.39 -1.69
CA PRO A 9 1.85 -20.47 -1.43
C PRO A 9 1.42 -19.48 -0.33
N GLY A 10 0.38 -18.69 -0.61
CA GLY A 10 -0.14 -17.66 0.30
C GLY A 10 0.66 -16.35 0.34
N CYS A 11 1.64 -16.17 -0.55
CA CYS A 11 2.40 -14.92 -0.69
C CYS A 11 2.01 -14.16 -1.96
N ALA A 12 1.80 -12.85 -1.86
CA ALA A 12 1.55 -11.96 -3.00
C ALA A 12 2.80 -11.68 -3.86
N ALA A 13 3.95 -12.28 -3.51
CA ALA A 13 5.26 -12.06 -4.13
C ALA A 13 5.74 -10.60 -4.01
N LEU A 14 6.29 -10.04 -5.08
CA LEU A 14 6.92 -8.71 -5.10
C LEU A 14 5.96 -7.65 -5.66
N PRO A 15 6.08 -6.37 -5.24
CA PRO A 15 5.26 -5.29 -5.78
C PRO A 15 5.48 -5.10 -7.29
N PHE A 16 4.41 -4.71 -7.98
CA PHE A 16 4.45 -4.43 -9.41
C PHE A 16 5.18 -3.11 -9.71
N PHE A 17 5.58 -2.92 -10.97
CA PHE A 17 6.32 -1.72 -11.37
C PHE A 17 5.53 -0.43 -11.09
N GLY A 18 6.22 0.56 -10.51
CA GLY A 18 5.61 1.83 -10.11
C GLY A 18 5.04 1.84 -8.69
N VAL A 19 4.64 0.68 -8.15
CA VAL A 19 4.11 0.52 -6.80
C VAL A 19 5.25 0.48 -5.79
N VAL A 20 5.26 1.42 -4.85
CA VAL A 20 6.24 1.46 -3.74
C VAL A 20 5.49 1.21 -2.45
N ALA A 21 5.40 -0.06 -2.07
CA ALA A 21 4.74 -0.51 -0.85
C ALA A 21 5.65 -0.34 0.38
N ALA A 22 5.07 -0.07 1.54
CA ALA A 22 5.73 -0.01 2.83
C ALA A 22 4.82 -0.60 3.91
N ILE A 23 5.43 -0.99 5.03
CA ILE A 23 4.70 -1.47 6.20
C ILE A 23 4.88 -0.41 7.30
N LEU A 24 3.78 0.09 7.84
CA LEU A 24 3.78 0.99 8.99
C LEU A 24 3.31 0.25 10.25
N ASN A 25 3.89 0.60 11.39
CA ASN A 25 3.30 0.25 12.68
C ASN A 25 2.07 1.14 12.97
N ASP A 26 1.36 0.88 14.06
CA ASP A 26 0.17 1.67 14.44
C ASP A 26 0.48 3.13 14.81
N GLU A 27 1.75 3.44 15.07
CA GLU A 27 2.24 4.80 15.36
C GLU A 27 2.60 5.56 14.07
N GLY A 28 2.54 4.92 12.90
CA GLY A 28 2.91 5.51 11.61
C GLY A 28 4.39 5.43 11.26
N ASN A 29 5.18 4.68 12.03
CA ASN A 29 6.61 4.46 11.78
C ASN A 29 6.83 3.31 10.80
N GLU A 30 7.74 3.49 9.83
CA GLU A 30 8.10 2.47 8.86
C GLU A 30 8.87 1.30 9.50
N ILE A 31 8.41 0.08 9.22
CA ILE A 31 9.07 -1.15 9.62
C ILE A 31 9.97 -1.62 8.48
N ASN A 32 11.28 -1.47 8.65
CA ASN A 32 12.30 -1.89 7.67
C ASN A 32 12.82 -3.32 7.87
N VAL A 33 12.33 -4.02 8.89
CA VAL A 33 12.67 -5.41 9.21
C VAL A 33 11.52 -6.35 8.84
N PRO A 34 11.77 -7.66 8.68
CA PRO A 34 10.70 -8.63 8.50
C PRO A 34 9.67 -8.51 9.64
N GLY A 35 8.43 -8.19 9.29
CA GLY A 35 7.41 -7.86 10.27
C GLY A 35 6.01 -7.84 9.68
N LYS A 36 5.04 -7.45 10.51
CA LYS A 36 3.64 -7.25 10.16
C LYS A 36 3.23 -5.86 10.61
N GLY A 37 2.29 -5.26 9.90
CA GLY A 37 1.78 -3.93 10.17
C GLY A 37 0.79 -3.53 9.09
N ASN A 38 0.45 -2.25 9.05
CA ASN A 38 -0.47 -1.68 8.09
C ASN A 38 0.22 -1.55 6.72
N LEU A 39 -0.42 -2.04 5.67
CA LEU A 39 0.09 -1.90 4.31
C LEU A 39 -0.23 -0.51 3.76
N VAL A 40 0.79 0.19 3.28
CA VAL A 40 0.64 1.51 2.65
C VAL A 40 1.44 1.61 1.36
N ILE A 41 1.02 2.51 0.47
CA ILE A 41 1.75 2.87 -0.74
C ILE A 41 2.32 4.28 -0.58
N LYS A 42 3.65 4.42 -0.75
CA LYS A 42 4.40 5.67 -0.53
C LYS A 42 4.16 6.74 -1.58
N ARG A 43 3.76 6.35 -2.79
CA ARG A 43 3.58 7.27 -3.93
C ARG A 43 2.41 6.85 -4.82
N PRO A 44 1.73 7.81 -5.48
CA PRO A 44 0.69 7.48 -6.43
C PRO A 44 1.25 6.66 -7.61
N TRP A 45 0.41 5.78 -8.15
CA TRP A 45 0.68 5.00 -9.37
C TRP A 45 -0.41 5.27 -10.41
N TYR A 46 -0.22 4.84 -11.66
CA TYR A 46 -1.14 5.13 -12.77
C TYR A 46 -2.60 4.72 -12.52
N GLY A 47 -2.81 3.65 -11.75
CA GLY A 47 -4.13 3.09 -11.44
C GLY A 47 -4.67 3.46 -10.06
N ILE A 48 -4.12 4.50 -9.42
CA ILE A 48 -4.63 4.96 -8.11
C ILE A 48 -6.06 5.49 -8.24
N LEU A 49 -6.87 5.24 -7.21
CA LEU A 49 -8.20 5.84 -7.09
C LEU A 49 -8.08 7.38 -7.14
N ARG A 50 -8.94 8.02 -7.93
CA ARG A 50 -8.91 9.48 -8.12
C ARG A 50 -9.87 10.21 -7.18
N THR A 51 -11.00 9.57 -6.87
CA THR A 51 -12.04 10.02 -5.94
C THR A 51 -13.10 8.93 -5.83
N ILE A 52 -13.92 8.99 -4.79
CA ILE A 52 -15.23 8.33 -4.73
C ILE A 52 -16.24 9.25 -5.43
N TYR A 53 -17.12 8.67 -6.27
CA TYR A 53 -18.10 9.44 -7.05
C TYR A 53 -19.07 10.18 -6.12
N GLY A 54 -19.20 11.49 -6.31
CA GLY A 54 -20.08 12.35 -5.52
C GLY A 54 -19.59 12.64 -4.10
N ASP A 55 -18.43 12.11 -3.68
CA ASP A 55 -17.93 12.26 -2.32
C ASP A 55 -16.40 12.16 -2.25
N HIS A 56 -15.72 13.27 -2.58
CA HIS A 56 -14.26 13.32 -2.51
C HIS A 56 -13.73 13.25 -1.08
N LYS A 57 -14.50 13.79 -0.13
CA LYS A 57 -14.10 13.83 1.28
C LYS A 57 -13.98 12.42 1.85
N ARG A 58 -14.91 11.52 1.49
CA ARG A 58 -14.84 10.12 1.89
C ARG A 58 -13.62 9.39 1.33
N ASP A 59 -13.13 9.77 0.15
CA ASP A 59 -11.90 9.19 -0.42
C ASP A 59 -10.67 9.58 0.41
N GLU A 60 -10.59 10.87 0.77
CA GLU A 60 -9.55 11.42 1.63
C GLU A 60 -9.55 10.81 3.04
N GLU A 61 -10.73 10.70 3.63
CA GLU A 61 -10.93 10.10 4.95
C GLU A 61 -10.54 8.62 4.98
N ALA A 62 -10.94 7.86 3.95
CA ALA A 62 -10.67 6.42 3.91
C ALA A 62 -9.19 6.09 3.68
N HIS A 63 -8.51 6.82 2.78
CA HIS A 63 -7.19 6.40 2.28
C HIS A 63 -6.03 7.28 2.75
N PHE A 64 -6.27 8.54 3.12
CA PHE A 64 -5.19 9.51 3.35
C PHE A 64 -5.16 10.07 4.78
N THR A 65 -6.19 9.80 5.60
CA THR A 65 -6.30 10.36 6.96
C THR A 65 -5.57 9.52 8.01
N LYS A 66 -5.58 8.18 7.90
CA LYS A 66 -4.95 7.28 8.89
C LYS A 66 -3.43 7.46 8.95
N PHE A 67 -2.79 7.59 7.79
CA PHE A 67 -1.35 7.79 7.66
C PHE A 67 -1.08 8.95 6.69
N PRO A 68 -0.86 10.18 7.19
CA PRO A 68 -0.63 11.34 6.33
C PRO A 68 0.53 11.12 5.37
N SER A 69 0.35 11.53 4.10
CA SER A 69 1.31 11.36 3.00
C SER A 69 1.44 9.94 2.42
N TYR A 70 0.69 8.97 2.96
CA TYR A 70 0.62 7.61 2.44
C TYR A 70 -0.79 7.29 1.93
N TYR A 71 -0.88 6.40 0.95
CA TYR A 71 -2.15 5.78 0.58
C TYR A 71 -2.32 4.49 1.40
N TYR A 72 -3.31 4.48 2.30
CA TYR A 72 -3.64 3.31 3.11
C TYR A 72 -4.54 2.34 2.33
N THR A 73 -4.16 1.06 2.23
CA THR A 73 -4.92 0.08 1.45
C THR A 73 -6.09 -0.53 2.24
N GLY A 74 -6.09 -0.41 3.57
CA GLY A 74 -7.09 -1.07 4.42
C GLY A 74 -6.71 -2.48 4.87
N ASP A 75 -5.53 -2.98 4.47
CA ASP A 75 -4.96 -4.27 4.88
C ASP A 75 -4.09 -4.19 6.15
#